data_AF-A0A1G1M9D0-F1
#
_entry.id   AF-A0A1G1M9D0-F1
#
_cell.length_a   1.000
_cell.length_b   1.000
_cell.length_c   1.000
_cell.angle_alpha   90.00
_cell.angle_beta   90.00
_cell.angle_gamma   90.00
#
_symmetry.space_group_name_H-M   'P 1'
#
loop_
_entity.id
_entity.type
_entity.pdbx_description
1 polymer ?
#
loop_
_entity_poly.entity_id
_entity_poly.type
_entity_poly.pdbx_seq_one_letter_code
_entity_poly.pdbx_strand_id
1 'polypeptide(L)'
;MRRQLPVLVTFVTGILFAAQYYVPHPLSEQMLTSVSKWLQIIGGFALVLGVTSLFHIHAVKIRRREPGWGYSFVLYAGMVGTIVIGLWHGGKETTDGVTTAFGWIYSFMMVPLQGTMFAILAFFIASAAYRSFRARSREAAVLLIAAVIVMLGRVPLGEHLIPVSGDITQWILNVLNASVRRAILIGISLGAVALSLKIIFGVERAYLGGGKE
;
A
#
# COMPACT_ATOMS: atom_id res chain seq x y z
N MET A 1 -23.64 -16.51 -24.90
CA MET A 1 -23.98 -17.40 -23.76
C MET A 1 -22.82 -17.64 -22.79
N ARG A 2 -21.66 -18.20 -23.19
CA ARG A 2 -20.55 -18.52 -22.24
C ARG A 2 -19.99 -17.33 -21.42
N ARG A 3 -20.10 -16.10 -21.92
CA ARG A 3 -19.67 -14.87 -21.21
C ARG A 3 -20.81 -14.12 -20.50
N GLN A 4 -22.07 -14.41 -20.81
CA GLN A 4 -23.23 -13.72 -20.21
C GLN A 4 -23.56 -14.28 -18.83
N LEU A 5 -23.39 -15.59 -18.64
CA LEU A 5 -23.67 -16.25 -17.36
C LEU A 5 -22.73 -15.78 -16.23
N PRO A 6 -21.39 -15.68 -16.44
CA PRO A 6 -20.50 -15.08 -15.44
C PRO A 6 -20.83 -13.62 -15.11
N VAL A 7 -21.16 -12.81 -16.12
CA VAL A 7 -21.54 -11.39 -15.89
C VAL A 7 -22.83 -11.28 -15.10
N LEU A 8 -23.83 -12.13 -15.38
CA LEU A 8 -25.08 -12.17 -14.62
C LEU A 8 -24.81 -12.56 -13.16
N VAL A 9 -23.95 -13.55 -12.92
CA VAL A 9 -23.55 -13.96 -11.57
C VAL A 9 -22.86 -12.81 -10.85
N THR A 10 -21.89 -12.13 -11.48
CA THR A 10 -21.20 -10.98 -10.89
C THR A 10 -22.17 -9.84 -10.57
N PHE A 11 -23.12 -9.57 -11.47
CA PHE A 11 -24.13 -8.53 -11.28
C PHE A 11 -25.03 -8.80 -10.08
N VAL A 12 -25.64 -10.00 -10.03
CA VAL A 12 -26.54 -10.42 -8.95
C VAL A 12 -25.79 -10.45 -7.62
N THR A 13 -24.60 -11.04 -7.61
CA THR A 13 -23.77 -11.18 -6.40
C THR A 13 -23.30 -9.80 -5.90
N GLY A 14 -22.88 -8.93 -6.81
CA GLY A 14 -22.43 -7.57 -6.49
C GLY A 14 -23.53 -6.70 -5.89
N ILE A 15 -24.74 -6.73 -6.48
CA ILE A 15 -25.90 -6.02 -5.93
C ILE A 15 -26.32 -6.59 -4.58
N LEU A 16 -26.34 -7.92 -4.45
CA LEU A 16 -26.69 -8.58 -3.20
C LEU A 16 -25.76 -8.14 -2.06
N PHE A 17 -24.43 -8.16 -2.29
CA PHE A 17 -23.47 -7.73 -1.26
C PHE A 17 -23.51 -6.23 -0.97
N ALA A 18 -23.73 -5.41 -2.00
CA ALA A 18 -23.92 -3.97 -1.80
C ALA A 18 -25.14 -3.69 -0.92
N ALA A 19 -26.26 -4.38 -1.14
CA ALA A 19 -27.48 -4.24 -0.34
C ALA A 19 -27.32 -4.83 1.07
N GLN A 20 -26.70 -6.00 1.19
CA GLN A 20 -26.47 -6.72 2.45
C GLN A 20 -25.74 -5.85 3.48
N TYR A 21 -24.73 -5.07 3.06
CA TYR A 21 -23.97 -4.19 3.95
C TYR A 21 -24.83 -3.17 4.72
N TYR A 22 -25.95 -2.72 4.15
CA TYR A 22 -26.83 -1.70 4.76
C TYR A 22 -28.03 -2.27 5.53
N VAL A 23 -28.21 -3.60 5.56
CA VAL A 23 -29.36 -4.26 6.21
C VAL A 23 -28.91 -4.88 7.56
N PRO A 24 -29.31 -4.31 8.71
CA PRO A 24 -28.98 -4.83 10.04
C PRO A 24 -29.96 -5.93 10.46
N HIS A 25 -29.90 -7.09 9.79
CA HIS A 25 -30.73 -8.26 10.09
C HIS A 25 -29.85 -9.49 10.35
N PRO A 26 -30.19 -10.42 11.26
CA PRO A 26 -29.34 -11.57 11.58
C PRO A 26 -28.98 -12.45 10.38
N LEU A 27 -29.87 -12.61 9.39
CA LEU A 27 -29.55 -13.33 8.15
C LEU A 27 -28.50 -12.60 7.30
N SER A 28 -28.52 -11.27 7.28
CA SER A 28 -27.53 -10.43 6.59
C SER A 28 -26.14 -10.61 7.22
N GLU A 29 -26.05 -10.60 8.55
CA GLU A 29 -24.79 -10.81 9.27
C GLU A 29 -24.23 -12.23 9.05
N GLN A 30 -25.08 -13.25 9.01
CA GLN A 30 -24.66 -14.62 8.70
C GLN A 30 -24.11 -14.75 7.27
N MET A 31 -24.69 -14.05 6.30
CA MET A 31 -24.15 -13.99 4.93
C MET A 31 -22.79 -13.29 4.89
N LEU A 32 -22.64 -12.14 5.57
CA LEU A 32 -21.38 -11.40 5.63
C LEU A 32 -20.25 -12.23 6.25
N THR A 33 -20.55 -12.90 7.37
CA THR A 33 -19.57 -13.74 8.07
C THR A 33 -19.18 -14.96 7.23
N SER A 34 -20.12 -15.59 6.52
CA SER A 34 -19.84 -16.70 5.62
C SER A 34 -18.93 -16.28 4.47
N VAL A 35 -19.19 -15.12 3.87
CA VAL A 35 -18.41 -14.59 2.74
C VAL A 35 -17.04 -14.12 3.21
N SER A 36 -16.96 -13.54 4.40
CA SER A 36 -15.68 -13.22 5.03
C SER A 36 -14.83 -14.46 5.25
N LYS A 37 -15.43 -15.59 5.68
CA LYS A 37 -14.73 -16.88 5.78
C LYS A 37 -14.25 -17.36 4.41
N TRP A 38 -15.08 -17.28 3.36
CA TRP A 38 -14.66 -17.63 2.01
C TRP A 38 -13.51 -16.76 1.51
N LEU A 39 -13.56 -15.45 1.73
CA LEU A 39 -12.48 -14.52 1.38
C LEU A 39 -11.19 -14.82 2.15
N GLN A 40 -11.27 -15.20 3.43
CA GLN A 40 -10.11 -15.65 4.20
C GLN A 40 -9.48 -16.92 3.62
N ILE A 41 -10.31 -17.91 3.24
CA ILE A 41 -9.84 -19.14 2.59
C ILE A 41 -9.16 -18.81 1.26
N ILE A 42 -9.79 -17.99 0.41
CA ILE A 42 -9.22 -17.53 -0.86
C ILE A 42 -7.91 -16.77 -0.62
N GLY A 43 -7.85 -15.92 0.41
CA GLY A 43 -6.64 -15.20 0.83
C GLY A 43 -5.50 -16.15 1.22
N GLY A 44 -5.79 -17.25 1.90
CA GLY A 44 -4.82 -18.29 2.20
C GLY A 44 -4.23 -18.93 0.93
N PHE A 45 -5.07 -19.29 -0.04
CA PHE A 45 -4.60 -19.80 -1.33
C PHE A 45 -3.82 -18.74 -2.13
N ALA A 46 -4.25 -17.48 -2.09
CA ALA A 46 -3.56 -16.37 -2.74
C ALA A 46 -2.14 -16.17 -2.15
N LEU A 47 -1.97 -16.34 -0.84
CA LEU A 47 -0.67 -16.30 -0.19
C LEU A 47 0.24 -17.41 -0.72
N VAL A 48 -0.27 -18.65 -0.81
CA VAL A 48 0.49 -19.79 -1.37
C VAL A 48 0.90 -19.51 -2.82
N LEU A 49 -0.02 -19.00 -3.64
CA LEU A 49 0.28 -18.60 -5.03
C LEU A 49 1.32 -17.48 -5.09
N GLY A 50 1.23 -16.48 -4.20
CA GLY A 50 2.17 -15.38 -4.10
C GLY A 50 3.59 -15.85 -3.76
N VAL A 51 3.72 -16.72 -2.75
CA VAL A 51 4.99 -17.33 -2.37
C VAL A 51 5.53 -18.19 -3.50
N THR A 52 4.70 -19.04 -4.11
CA THR A 52 5.10 -19.91 -5.23
C THR A 52 5.56 -19.10 -6.45
N SER A 53 4.86 -18.00 -6.77
CA SER A 53 5.23 -17.08 -7.85
C SER A 53 6.59 -16.44 -7.58
N LEU A 54 6.82 -15.96 -6.36
CA LEU A 54 8.10 -15.39 -5.95
C LEU A 54 9.25 -16.40 -6.07
N PHE A 55 9.03 -17.62 -5.58
CA PHE A 55 9.98 -18.72 -5.75
C PHE A 55 10.26 -19.01 -7.23
N HIS A 56 9.22 -19.10 -8.06
CA HIS A 56 9.36 -19.38 -9.48
C HIS A 56 10.21 -18.32 -10.20
N ILE A 57 9.90 -17.03 -10.00
CA ILE A 57 10.61 -15.92 -10.64
C ILE A 57 12.10 -15.94 -10.28
N HIS A 58 12.41 -16.09 -8.99
CA HIS A 58 13.80 -16.10 -8.52
C HIS A 58 14.55 -17.40 -8.90
N ALA A 59 13.86 -18.54 -8.95
CA ALA A 59 14.46 -19.80 -9.38
C ALA A 59 14.81 -19.75 -10.88
N VAL A 60 13.94 -19.18 -11.71
CA VAL A 60 14.22 -18.93 -13.13
C VAL A 60 15.40 -17.96 -13.28
N LYS A 61 15.43 -16.89 -12.50
CA LYS A 61 16.53 -15.90 -12.48
C LYS A 61 17.89 -16.55 -12.15
N ILE A 62 17.93 -17.41 -11.14
CA ILE A 62 19.14 -18.16 -10.76
C ILE A 62 19.55 -19.14 -11.87
N ARG A 63 18.60 -19.92 -12.40
CA ARG A 63 18.87 -20.89 -13.47
C ARG A 63 19.40 -20.24 -14.74
N ARG A 64 18.88 -19.06 -15.09
CA ARG A 64 19.28 -18.28 -16.27
C ARG A 64 20.51 -17.39 -16.03
N ARG A 65 21.02 -17.33 -14.79
CA ARG A 65 22.15 -16.48 -14.37
C ARG A 65 22.00 -15.02 -14.80
N GLU A 66 20.78 -14.50 -14.69
CA GLU A 66 20.50 -13.11 -15.04
C GLU A 66 21.26 -12.14 -14.10
N PRO A 67 21.54 -10.90 -14.54
CA PRO A 67 22.21 -9.91 -13.70
C PRO A 67 21.54 -9.76 -12.33
N GLY A 68 22.37 -9.83 -11.27
CA GLY A 68 21.89 -9.79 -9.89
C GLY A 68 21.20 -11.08 -9.41
N TRP A 69 21.50 -12.25 -10.00
CA TRP A 69 21.02 -13.54 -9.53
C TRP A 69 21.38 -13.81 -8.06
N GLY A 70 22.57 -13.38 -7.62
CA GLY A 70 23.07 -13.57 -6.24
C GLY A 70 22.14 -12.99 -5.17
N TYR A 71 21.45 -11.87 -5.45
CA TYR A 71 20.47 -11.29 -4.53
C TYR A 71 19.25 -12.18 -4.30
N SER A 72 18.99 -13.13 -5.19
CA SER A 72 17.90 -14.10 -5.01
C SER A 72 18.16 -15.04 -3.82
N PHE A 73 19.42 -15.35 -3.51
CA PHE A 73 19.74 -16.12 -2.29
C PHE A 73 19.48 -15.33 -1.03
N VAL A 74 19.79 -14.03 -1.04
CA VAL A 74 19.48 -13.12 0.08
C VAL A 74 17.97 -13.08 0.32
N LEU A 75 17.18 -13.02 -0.75
CA LEU A 75 15.72 -13.09 -0.65
C LEU A 75 15.25 -14.41 -0.04
N TYR A 76 15.75 -15.56 -0.50
CA TYR A 76 15.35 -16.85 0.06
C TYR A 76 15.77 -17.00 1.52
N ALA A 77 17.00 -16.62 1.86
CA ALA A 77 17.49 -16.67 3.23
C ALA A 77 16.67 -15.74 4.15
N GLY A 78 16.38 -14.51 3.72
CA GLY A 78 15.57 -13.55 4.47
C GLY A 78 14.13 -14.02 4.65
N MET A 79 13.51 -14.56 3.60
CA MET A 79 12.14 -15.08 3.64
C MET A 79 12.04 -16.29 4.58
N VAL A 80 12.87 -17.31 4.37
CA VAL A 80 12.84 -18.52 5.22
C VAL A 80 13.21 -18.18 6.66
N GLY A 81 14.25 -17.35 6.86
CA GLY A 81 14.67 -16.90 8.19
C GLY A 81 13.55 -16.17 8.93
N THR A 82 12.87 -15.23 8.27
CA THR A 82 11.75 -14.48 8.88
C THR A 82 10.56 -15.38 9.20
N ILE A 83 10.22 -16.34 8.32
CA ILE A 83 9.14 -17.31 8.57
C ILE A 83 9.48 -18.19 9.78
N VAL A 84 10.68 -18.76 9.83
CA VAL A 84 11.10 -19.64 10.94
C VAL A 84 11.10 -18.87 12.26
N ILE A 85 11.67 -17.67 12.28
CA ILE A 85 11.74 -16.84 13.50
C ILE A 85 10.35 -16.38 13.94
N GLY A 86 9.49 -16.01 12.99
CA GLY A 86 8.10 -15.62 13.24
C GLY A 86 7.29 -16.77 13.82
N LEU A 87 7.39 -17.98 13.25
CA LEU A 87 6.71 -19.17 13.76
C LEU A 87 7.20 -19.56 15.16
N TRP A 88 8.52 -19.48 15.40
CA TRP A 88 9.11 -19.79 16.71
C TRP A 88 8.55 -18.90 17.83
N HIS A 89 8.33 -17.61 17.56
CA HIS A 89 7.83 -16.63 18.54
C HIS A 89 6.31 -16.41 18.46
N GLY A 90 5.57 -17.26 17.72
CA GLY A 90 4.13 -17.13 17.55
C GLY A 90 3.68 -15.82 16.90
N GLY A 91 4.53 -15.19 16.08
CA GLY A 91 4.28 -13.94 15.38
C GLY A 91 4.23 -12.69 16.28
N LYS A 92 4.64 -12.80 17.55
CA LYS A 92 4.62 -11.67 18.50
C LYS A 92 5.91 -10.86 18.39
N GLU A 93 5.79 -9.55 18.18
CA GLU A 93 6.95 -8.64 18.15
C GLU A 93 7.53 -8.39 19.55
N THR A 94 6.70 -8.46 20.59
CA THR A 94 7.08 -8.28 21.99
C THR A 94 6.46 -9.37 22.84
N THR A 95 7.25 -9.99 23.72
CA THR A 95 6.79 -10.92 24.75
C THR A 95 7.31 -10.44 26.10
N ASP A 96 6.43 -10.27 27.08
CA ASP A 96 6.76 -9.81 28.44
C ASP A 96 7.61 -8.52 28.50
N GLY A 97 7.31 -7.58 27.59
CA GLY A 97 8.02 -6.29 27.49
C GLY A 97 9.39 -6.37 26.83
N VAL A 98 9.86 -7.57 26.45
CA VAL A 98 11.12 -7.78 25.73
C VAL A 98 10.84 -7.99 24.23
N THR A 99 11.60 -7.29 23.39
CA THR A 99 11.52 -7.45 21.93
C THR A 99 11.97 -8.85 21.54
N THR A 100 11.12 -9.57 20.81
CA THR A 100 11.46 -10.92 20.31
C THR A 100 12.41 -10.82 19.12
N ALA A 101 13.01 -11.94 18.70
CA ALA A 101 13.80 -11.96 17.47
C ALA A 101 12.96 -11.55 16.23
N PHE A 102 11.65 -11.83 16.24
CA PHE A 102 10.74 -11.37 15.20
C PHE A 102 10.55 -9.84 15.26
N GLY A 103 10.35 -9.28 16.45
CA GLY A 103 10.30 -7.83 16.66
C GLY A 103 11.59 -7.12 16.25
N TRP A 104 12.75 -7.73 16.50
CA TRP A 104 14.03 -7.19 16.06
C TRP A 104 14.11 -7.12 14.53
N ILE A 105 13.74 -8.19 13.83
CA ILE A 105 13.67 -8.20 12.35
C ILE A 105 12.71 -7.11 11.87
N TYR A 106 11.55 -6.96 12.50
CA TYR A 106 10.61 -5.91 12.16
C TYR A 106 11.24 -4.51 12.31
N SER A 107 11.78 -4.19 13.49
CA SER A 107 12.32 -2.86 13.80
C SER A 107 13.60 -2.51 13.04
N PHE A 108 14.45 -3.49 12.72
CA PHE A 108 15.77 -3.23 12.12
C PHE A 108 15.89 -3.66 10.65
N MET A 109 14.91 -4.38 10.12
CA MET A 109 14.86 -4.72 8.69
C MET A 109 13.66 -4.06 8.03
N MET A 110 12.43 -4.30 8.50
CA MET A 110 11.24 -3.79 7.84
C MET A 110 11.13 -2.27 7.93
N VAL A 111 11.31 -1.68 9.11
CA VAL A 111 11.20 -0.23 9.31
C VAL A 111 12.25 0.55 8.49
N PRO A 112 13.55 0.21 8.52
CA PRO A 112 14.54 0.90 7.70
C PRO A 112 14.30 0.70 6.21
N LEU A 113 13.92 -0.51 5.75
CA LEU A 113 13.61 -0.74 4.33
C LEU A 113 12.44 0.13 3.85
N GLN A 114 11.37 0.26 4.63
CA GLN A 114 10.30 1.22 4.35
C GLN A 114 10.82 2.66 4.32
N GLY A 115 11.66 3.02 5.29
CA GLY A 115 12.35 4.31 5.36
C GLY A 115 13.18 4.61 4.12
N THR A 116 13.91 3.64 3.57
CA THR A 116 14.69 3.83 2.33
C THR A 116 13.81 4.12 1.13
N MET A 117 12.64 3.46 1.04
CA MET A 117 11.70 3.70 -0.04
C MET A 117 11.16 5.14 0.02
N PHE A 118 10.81 5.62 1.21
CA PHE A 118 10.41 7.02 1.42
C PHE A 118 11.56 8.01 1.21
N ALA A 119 12.77 7.69 1.64
CA ALA A 119 13.95 8.54 1.45
C ALA A 119 14.30 8.69 -0.04
N ILE A 120 14.25 7.60 -0.81
CA ILE A 120 14.46 7.62 -2.26
C ILE A 120 13.37 8.43 -2.95
N LEU A 121 12.10 8.24 -2.58
CA LEU A 121 10.99 9.05 -3.08
C LEU A 121 11.19 10.53 -2.77
N ALA A 122 11.56 10.87 -1.52
CA ALA A 122 11.83 12.24 -1.11
C ALA A 122 13.01 12.84 -1.90
N PHE A 123 14.10 12.09 -2.10
CA PHE A 123 15.24 12.50 -2.91
C PHE A 123 14.85 12.75 -4.37
N PHE A 124 14.09 11.86 -4.99
CA PHE A 124 13.64 12.04 -6.37
C PHE A 124 12.64 13.19 -6.51
N ILE A 125 11.72 13.34 -5.55
CA ILE A 125 10.81 14.49 -5.50
C ILE A 125 11.62 15.77 -5.35
N ALA A 126 12.57 15.85 -4.42
CA ALA A 126 13.42 17.01 -4.20
C ALA A 126 14.32 17.33 -5.41
N SER A 127 14.86 16.31 -6.08
CA SER A 127 15.69 16.47 -7.28
C SER A 127 14.85 16.88 -8.51
N ALA A 128 13.66 16.31 -8.69
CA ALA A 128 12.72 16.72 -9.72
C ALA A 128 12.23 18.15 -9.46
N ALA A 129 11.84 18.43 -8.20
CA ALA A 129 11.49 19.73 -7.67
C ALA A 129 12.60 20.75 -7.97
N TYR A 130 13.84 20.53 -7.54
CA TYR A 130 14.96 21.44 -7.80
C TYR A 130 15.19 21.68 -9.30
N ARG A 131 15.12 20.63 -10.13
CA ARG A 131 15.21 20.76 -11.60
C ARG A 131 14.02 21.52 -12.21
N SER A 132 12.82 21.41 -11.64
CA SER A 132 11.61 22.13 -12.05
C SER A 132 11.43 23.52 -11.40
N PHE A 133 12.08 23.76 -10.26
CA PHE A 133 12.01 24.94 -9.39
C PHE A 133 13.18 25.91 -9.64
N ARG A 134 13.71 25.95 -10.86
CA ARG A 134 14.22 27.23 -11.35
C ARG A 134 12.99 28.12 -11.42
N ALA A 135 12.85 29.13 -10.55
CA ALA A 135 11.65 29.96 -10.40
C ALA A 135 11.18 30.52 -11.75
N ARG A 136 10.39 29.73 -12.47
CA ARG A 136 9.98 29.97 -13.86
C ARG A 136 8.53 30.42 -13.90
N SER A 137 7.77 30.19 -12.83
CA SER A 137 6.38 30.60 -12.67
C SER A 137 6.09 31.03 -11.23
N ARG A 138 5.00 31.79 -11.05
CA ARG A 138 4.58 32.31 -9.74
C ARG A 138 4.16 31.17 -8.80
N GLU A 139 3.59 30.10 -9.34
CA GLU A 139 3.14 28.92 -8.61
C GLU A 139 4.32 28.12 -8.05
N ALA A 140 5.38 27.95 -8.85
CA ALA A 140 6.63 27.31 -8.42
C ALA A 140 7.31 28.05 -7.26
N ALA A 141 7.25 29.40 -7.27
CA ALA A 141 7.80 30.22 -6.20
C ALA A 141 7.05 30.02 -4.87
N VAL A 142 5.70 29.94 -4.92
CA VAL A 142 4.88 29.68 -3.72
C VAL A 142 5.20 28.30 -3.13
N LEU A 143 5.32 27.27 -3.98
CA LEU A 143 5.70 25.93 -3.54
C LEU A 143 7.12 25.88 -2.93
N LEU A 144 8.06 26.62 -3.51
CA LEU A 144 9.43 26.72 -3.00
C LEU A 144 9.46 27.37 -1.60
N ILE A 145 8.73 28.47 -1.41
CA ILE A 145 8.64 29.16 -0.11
C ILE A 145 8.02 28.22 0.94
N ALA A 146 6.92 27.55 0.61
CA ALA A 146 6.28 26.59 1.51
C ALA A 146 7.22 25.44 1.89
N ALA A 147 7.99 24.91 0.94
CA ALA A 147 8.96 23.85 1.20
C ALA A 147 10.09 24.29 2.13
N VAL A 148 10.63 25.50 1.94
CA VAL A 148 11.67 26.06 2.83
C VAL A 148 11.16 26.23 4.26
N ILE A 149 9.94 26.77 4.44
CA ILE A 149 9.32 26.93 5.76
C ILE A 149 9.16 25.58 6.46
N VAL A 150 8.62 24.58 5.76
CA VAL A 150 8.40 23.22 6.31
C VAL A 150 9.71 22.52 6.66
N MET A 151 10.74 22.66 5.81
CA MET A 151 12.06 22.08 6.09
C MET A 151 12.70 22.74 7.32
N LEU A 152 12.60 24.07 7.46
CA LEU A 152 13.16 24.78 8.60
C LEU A 152 12.45 24.38 9.90
N GLY A 153 11.11 24.33 9.93
CA GLY A 153 10.35 23.97 11.13
C GLY A 153 10.45 22.49 11.56
N ARG A 154 11.06 21.62 10.74
CA ARG A 154 11.32 20.20 11.09
C ARG A 154 12.75 19.95 11.60
N VAL A 155 13.65 20.94 11.49
CA VAL A 155 15.02 20.84 11.98
C VAL A 155 15.09 21.44 13.39
N PRO A 156 15.70 20.78 14.39
CA PRO A 156 15.81 21.31 15.75
C PRO A 156 16.46 22.71 15.85
N LEU A 157 17.39 23.01 14.93
CA LEU A 157 18.03 24.33 14.80
C LEU A 157 17.11 25.41 14.19
N GLY A 158 16.07 25.02 13.46
CA GLY A 158 15.16 25.96 12.80
C GLY A 158 14.27 26.73 13.76
N GLU A 159 13.87 26.11 14.87
CA GLU A 159 13.12 26.75 15.95
C GLU A 159 13.95 27.82 16.67
N HIS A 160 15.27 27.62 16.78
CA HIS A 160 16.19 28.62 17.34
C HIS A 160 16.40 29.82 16.41
N LEU A 161 16.35 29.62 15.09
CA LEU A 161 16.53 30.71 14.11
C LEU A 161 15.23 31.48 13.87
N ILE A 162 14.10 30.78 13.77
CA ILE A 162 12.77 31.36 13.56
C ILE A 162 11.78 30.62 14.47
N PRO A 163 11.45 31.18 15.66
CA PRO A 163 10.58 30.52 16.64
C PRO A 163 9.19 30.14 16.09
N VAL A 164 8.66 30.89 15.12
CA VAL A 164 7.33 30.66 14.53
C VAL A 164 7.35 29.60 13.42
N SER A 165 8.53 29.14 12.98
CA SER A 165 8.66 28.19 11.87
C SER A 165 8.02 26.83 12.18
N GLY A 166 8.07 26.39 13.45
CA GLY A 166 7.43 25.16 13.91
C GLY A 166 5.91 25.21 13.79
N ASP A 167 5.28 26.27 14.31
CA ASP A 167 3.82 26.45 14.29
C ASP A 167 3.26 26.53 12.87
N ILE A 168 3.91 27.32 12.01
CA ILE A 168 3.50 27.43 10.59
C ILE A 168 3.66 26.07 9.90
N THR A 169 4.73 25.34 10.18
CA THR A 169 4.95 24.01 9.62
C THR A 169 3.87 23.03 10.07
N GLN A 170 3.51 23.04 11.36
CA GLN A 170 2.42 22.22 11.89
C GLN A 170 1.08 22.60 11.25
N TRP A 171 0.80 23.88 11.06
CA TRP A 171 -0.41 24.33 10.36
C TRP A 171 -0.45 23.84 8.91
N ILE A 172 0.65 23.99 8.15
CA ILE A 172 0.75 23.51 6.77
C ILE A 172 0.50 22.00 6.71
N LEU A 173 1.06 21.22 7.64
CA LEU A 173 0.92 19.77 7.62
C LEU A 173 -0.45 19.28 8.10
N ASN A 174 -0.96 19.85 9.19
CA ASN A 174 -2.18 19.36 9.83
C ASN A 174 -3.46 19.92 9.19
N VAL A 175 -3.38 21.08 8.54
CA VAL A 175 -4.52 21.69 7.84
C VAL A 175 -4.40 21.44 6.34
N LEU A 176 -3.39 22.01 5.67
CA LEU A 176 -3.31 21.99 4.21
C LEU A 176 -2.98 20.59 3.67
N ASN A 177 -1.90 19.97 4.13
CA ASN A 177 -1.50 18.64 3.68
C ASN A 177 -2.54 17.58 4.07
N ALA A 178 -3.04 17.60 5.31
CA ALA A 178 -4.08 16.68 5.73
C ALA A 178 -5.36 16.81 4.89
N SER A 179 -5.76 18.04 4.51
CA SER A 179 -6.91 18.27 3.63
C SER A 179 -6.67 17.67 2.23
N VAL A 180 -5.49 17.89 1.64
CA VAL A 180 -5.14 17.32 0.33
C VAL A 180 -5.09 15.79 0.41
N ARG A 181 -4.47 15.22 1.45
CA ARG A 181 -4.43 13.77 1.67
C ARG A 181 -5.84 13.18 1.76
N ARG A 182 -6.73 13.82 2.51
CA ARG A 182 -8.15 13.40 2.60
C ARG A 182 -8.84 13.49 1.25
N ALA A 183 -8.63 14.57 0.49
CA ALA A 183 -9.19 14.72 -0.85
C ALA A 183 -8.71 13.63 -1.81
N ILE A 184 -7.41 13.31 -1.80
CA ILE A 184 -6.84 12.20 -2.59
C ILE A 184 -7.47 10.87 -2.16
N LEU A 185 -7.57 10.59 -0.86
CA LEU A 185 -8.18 9.37 -0.36
C LEU A 185 -9.65 9.24 -0.78
N ILE A 186 -10.41 10.33 -0.71
CA ILE A 186 -11.80 10.37 -1.20
C ILE A 186 -11.84 10.11 -2.71
N GLY A 187 -10.97 10.76 -3.48
CA GLY A 187 -10.87 10.56 -4.93
C GLY A 187 -10.53 9.12 -5.33
N ILE A 188 -9.55 8.51 -4.66
CA ILE A 188 -9.18 7.11 -4.87
C ILE A 188 -10.34 6.19 -4.49
N SER A 189 -11.01 6.46 -3.36
CA SER A 189 -12.15 5.66 -2.89
C SER A 189 -13.33 5.73 -3.87
N LEU A 190 -13.68 6.92 -4.33
CA LEU A 190 -14.70 7.11 -5.38
C LEU A 190 -14.31 6.44 -6.69
N GLY A 191 -13.04 6.51 -7.08
CA GLY A 191 -12.50 5.80 -8.25
C GLY A 191 -12.64 4.28 -8.12
N ALA A 192 -12.34 3.73 -6.94
CA ALA A 192 -12.51 2.30 -6.65
C ALA A 192 -13.99 1.89 -6.65
N VAL A 193 -14.90 2.73 -6.13
CA VAL A 193 -16.36 2.49 -6.21
C VAL A 193 -16.83 2.51 -7.66
N ALA A 194 -16.39 3.50 -8.46
CA ALA A 194 -16.74 3.57 -9.88
C ALA A 194 -16.24 2.35 -10.66
N LEU A 195 -15.02 1.89 -10.41
CA LEU A 195 -14.47 0.66 -10.98
C LEU A 195 -15.31 -0.57 -10.57
N SER A 196 -15.66 -0.67 -9.28
CA SER A 196 -16.48 -1.76 -8.75
C SER A 196 -17.86 -1.79 -9.41
N LEU A 197 -18.49 -0.64 -9.61
CA LEU A 197 -19.77 -0.54 -10.34
C LEU A 197 -19.60 -0.98 -11.80
N LYS A 198 -18.55 -0.53 -12.51
CA LYS A 198 -18.28 -0.98 -13.89
C LYS A 198 -18.13 -2.50 -13.99
N ILE A 199 -17.49 -3.12 -13.00
CA ILE A 199 -17.34 -4.58 -12.90
C ILE A 199 -18.70 -5.26 -12.65
N ILE A 200 -19.49 -4.76 -11.69
CA ILE A 200 -20.82 -5.29 -11.33
C ILE A 200 -21.77 -5.22 -12.54
N PHE A 201 -21.84 -4.07 -13.22
CA PHE A 201 -22.66 -3.90 -14.43
C PHE A 201 -22.05 -4.58 -15.67
N GLY A 202 -20.89 -5.21 -15.55
CA GLY A 202 -20.25 -5.95 -16.65
C GLY A 202 -19.79 -5.07 -17.81
N VAL A 203 -19.60 -3.76 -17.57
CA VAL A 203 -18.95 -2.84 -18.50
C VAL A 203 -17.46 -3.17 -18.60
N GLU A 204 -16.84 -3.50 -17.46
CA GLU A 204 -15.44 -3.89 -17.38
C GLU A 204 -15.33 -5.40 -17.16
N ARG A 205 -14.83 -6.12 -18.18
CA ARG A 205 -14.78 -7.60 -18.22
C ARG A 205 -13.36 -8.17 -18.18
N ALA A 206 -12.37 -7.35 -17.87
CA ALA A 206 -10.96 -7.74 -17.85
C ALA A 206 -10.67 -8.94 -16.92
N TYR A 207 -11.45 -9.08 -15.84
CA TYR A 207 -11.34 -10.18 -14.88
C TYR A 207 -11.81 -11.55 -15.42
N LEU A 208 -12.54 -11.60 -16.54
CA LEU A 208 -13.07 -12.85 -17.11
C LEU A 208 -12.05 -13.58 -18.00
N GLY A 209 -10.78 -13.17 -18.00
CA GLY A 209 -9.69 -13.87 -18.70
C GLY A 209 -9.82 -13.89 -20.22
N GLY A 210 -10.61 -12.99 -20.80
CA GLY A 210 -10.94 -12.97 -22.22
C GLY A 210 -10.18 -11.92 -23.01
N GLY A 211 -8.86 -12.05 -23.11
CA GLY A 211 -8.10 -11.37 -24.16
C GLY A 211 -8.46 -12.01 -25.50
N LYS A 212 -9.21 -11.28 -26.33
CA LYS A 212 -9.27 -11.31 -27.79
C LYS A 212 -10.33 -10.29 -28.18
N GLU A 213 -9.84 -9.12 -28.58
CA GLU A 213 -10.53 -8.05 -29.31
C GLU A 213 -11.79 -7.46 -28.65
#